data_AF-A0AAE1T731-F1
#
_entry.id   AF-A0AAE1T731-F1
#
_cell.length_a   1.000
_cell.length_b   1.000
_cell.length_c   1.000
_cell.angle_alpha   90.00
_cell.angle_beta   90.00
_cell.angle_gamma   90.00
#
_symmetry.space_group_name_H-M   'P 1'
#
loop_
_entity.id
_entity.type
_entity.pdbx_description
1 polymer ?
#
loop_
_entity_poly.entity_id
_entity_poly.type
_entity_poly.pdbx_seq_one_letter_code
_entity_poly.pdbx_strand_id
1 'polypeptide(L)' 'MGLDSKAKIVEWCKELKIQQNFLVVGNPQANGQTDVSNRILLQHLKTRLNGAKGSWVEELPGMLWAYRTTPRTTT' A
#
# COMPACT_ATOMS: atom_id res chain seq x y z
N MET A 1 -23.72 7.41 -5.16
CA MET A 1 -22.67 7.81 -4.20
C MET A 1 -21.23 7.47 -4.61
N GLY A 2 -20.99 6.67 -5.67
CA GLY A 2 -19.62 6.24 -6.06
C GLY A 2 -18.95 7.03 -7.20
N LEU A 3 -19.66 7.97 -7.84
CA LEU A 3 -19.13 8.77 -8.96
C LEU A 3 -18.41 10.04 -8.48
N ASP A 4 -18.95 10.71 -7.44
CA ASP A 4 -18.39 11.93 -6.87
C ASP A 4 -16.99 11.74 -6.28
N SER A 5 -16.74 10.58 -5.66
CA SER A 5 -15.45 10.24 -5.06
C SER A 5 -14.37 10.01 -6.11
N LYS A 6 -14.69 9.43 -7.28
CA LYS A 6 -13.72 9.28 -8.37
C LYS A 6 -13.34 10.63 -8.98
N ALA A 7 -14.33 11.49 -9.24
CA ALA A 7 -14.10 12.82 -9.78
C ALA A 7 -13.20 13.66 -8.86
N LYS A 8 -13.45 13.61 -7.54
CA LYS A 8 -12.65 14.30 -6.53
C LYS A 8 -11.19 13.86 -6.49
N ILE A 9 -10.93 12.56 -6.64
CA ILE A 9 -9.55 12.03 -6.66
C ILE A 9 -8.82 12.46 -7.94
N VAL A 10 -9.51 12.49 -9.08
CA VAL A 10 -8.94 12.94 -10.36
C VAL A 10 -8.55 14.42 -10.29
N GLU A 11 -9.40 15.28 -9.73
CA GLU A 11 -9.07 16.69 -9.51
C GLU A 11 -7.88 16.86 -8.59
N TRP A 12 -7.87 16.18 -7.45
CA TRP A 12 -6.78 16.26 -6.49
C TRP A 12 -5.42 15.80 -7.09
N CYS A 13 -5.42 14.74 -7.90
CA CYS A 13 -4.22 14.32 -8.60
C CYS A 13 -3.75 15.36 -9.64
N LYS A 14 -4.67 16.05 -10.32
CA LYS A 14 -4.32 17.15 -11.24
C LYS A 14 -3.67 18.31 -10.50
N GLU A 15 -4.21 18.71 -9.34
CA GLU A 15 -3.62 19.78 -8.51
C GLU A 15 -2.19 19.46 -8.09
N LEU A 16 -1.92 18.19 -7.75
CA LEU A 16 -0.60 17.71 -7.35
C LEU A 16 0.31 17.35 -8.53
N LYS A 17 -0.13 17.56 -9.77
CA LYS A 17 0.59 17.18 -11.01
C LYS A 17 0.93 15.69 -11.07
N ILE A 18 0.09 14.85 -10.46
CA ILE A 18 0.21 13.39 -10.47
C ILE A 18 -0.52 12.85 -11.70
N GLN A 19 0.21 12.19 -12.60
CA GLN A 19 -0.40 11.48 -13.71
C GLN A 19 -0.95 10.13 -13.24
N GLN A 20 -2.27 9.95 -13.34
CA GLN A 20 -2.93 8.68 -13.03
C GLN A 20 -2.92 7.77 -14.26
N ASN A 21 -2.14 6.69 -14.20
CA ASN A 21 -2.18 5.63 -15.20
C ASN A 21 -3.09 4.51 -14.69
N PHE A 22 -4.29 4.41 -15.26
CA PHE A 22 -5.20 3.29 -15.00
C PHE A 22 -4.79 2.11 -15.87
N LEU A 23 -4.12 1.13 -15.26
CA LEU A 23 -3.90 -0.15 -15.91
C LEU A 23 -5.19 -0.97 -15.86
N VAL A 24 -5.44 -1.78 -16.89
CA VAL A 24 -6.55 -2.73 -16.89
C VAL A 24 -6.40 -3.65 -15.67
N VAL A 25 -7.51 -3.98 -15.02
CA VAL A 25 -7.58 -4.82 -13.78
C VAL A 25 -6.77 -6.12 -13.91
N GLY A 26 -6.56 -6.60 -15.14
CA GLY A 26 -5.79 -7.80 -15.46
C GLY A 26 -4.32 -7.57 -15.85
N ASN A 27 -3.65 -6.46 -15.48
CA ASN A 27 -2.21 -6.36 -15.69
C ASN A 27 -1.43 -7.02 -14.52
N PRO A 28 -0.96 -8.28 -14.67
CA PRO A 28 -0.49 -9.07 -13.53
C PRO A 28 0.87 -8.60 -13.01
N GLN A 29 1.63 -7.86 -13.81
CA GLN A 29 2.96 -7.37 -13.45
C GLN A 29 2.89 -6.25 -12.39
N ALA A 30 2.07 -5.22 -12.64
CA ALA A 30 1.91 -4.10 -11.71
C ALA A 30 1.16 -4.52 -10.44
N ASN A 31 0.04 -5.24 -10.62
CA ASN A 31 -0.71 -5.78 -9.48
C ASN A 31 0.10 -6.83 -8.72
N GLY A 32 0.96 -7.60 -9.39
CA GLY A 32 1.84 -8.59 -8.75
C GLY A 32 2.86 -7.96 -7.79
N GLN A 33 3.46 -6.83 -8.16
CA GLN A 33 4.35 -6.10 -7.24
C GLN A 33 3.60 -5.53 -6.02
N THR A 34 2.41 -4.96 -6.25
CA THR A 34 1.54 -4.47 -5.17
C THR A 34 1.06 -5.61 -4.28
N ASP A 35 0.67 -6.74 -4.84
CA ASP A 35 0.21 -7.93 -4.11
C ASP A 35 1.33 -8.55 -3.27
N VAL A 36 2.54 -8.65 -3.81
CA VAL A 36 3.71 -9.12 -3.06
C VAL A 36 3.98 -8.18 -1.88
N SER A 37 4.02 -6.87 -2.12
CA SER A 37 4.21 -5.87 -1.06
C SER A 37 3.11 -5.95 0.02
N ASN A 38 1.86 -6.05 -0.39
CA ASN A 38 0.71 -6.18 0.52
C ASN A 38 0.78 -7.46 1.35
N ARG A 39 1.21 -8.59 0.77
CA ARG A 39 1.38 -9.85 1.50
C ARG A 39 2.48 -9.75 2.55
N ILE A 40 3.62 -9.14 2.22
CA ILE A 40 4.73 -8.95 3.17
C ILE A 40 4.30 -8.03 4.31
N LEU A 41 3.65 -6.91 3.99
CA LEU A 41 3.13 -6.00 5.00
C LEU A 41 2.12 -6.71 5.91
N LEU A 42 1.18 -7.46 5.34
CA LEU A 42 0.19 -8.20 6.12
C LEU A 42 0.80 -9.28 7.00
N GLN A 43 1.84 -9.98 6.53
CA GLN A 43 2.55 -10.96 7.35
C GLN A 43 3.30 -10.31 8.51
N HIS A 44 4.03 -9.21 8.27
CA HIS A 44 4.65 -8.44 9.35
C HIS A 44 3.63 -7.92 10.35
N LEU A 45 2.49 -7.39 9.87
CA LEU A 45 1.40 -6.93 10.73
C LEU A 45 0.88 -8.07 11.60
N LYS A 46 0.55 -9.23 11.03
CA LYS A 46 0.05 -10.39 11.78
C LYS A 46 1.03 -10.86 12.86
N THR A 47 2.32 -10.89 12.55
CA THR A 47 3.36 -11.28 13.53
C THR A 47 3.45 -10.31 14.70
N ARG A 48 3.31 -8.99 14.46
CA ARG A 48 3.36 -7.97 15.52
C ARG A 48 2.03 -7.82 16.27
N LEU A 49 0.91 -8.00 15.58
CA LEU A 49 -0.45 -7.94 16.11
C LEU A 49 -0.80 -9.08 17.06
N ASN A 50 -0.19 -10.26 16.89
CA ASN A 50 -0.32 -11.32 17.89
C ASN A 50 0.19 -10.89 19.28
N GLY A 51 1.08 -9.89 19.36
CA GLY A 51 1.52 -9.27 20.62
C GLY A 51 0.71 -8.01 21.01
N ALA A 52 0.27 -7.23 20.03
CA ALA A 52 -0.46 -5.97 20.23
C ALA A 52 -1.97 -6.20 20.08
N LYS A 53 -2.68 -6.47 21.20
CA LYS A 53 -4.15 -6.69 21.31
C LYS A 53 -5.03 -5.54 20.75
N GLY A 54 -4.96 -5.26 19.45
CA GLY A 54 -5.73 -4.20 18.78
C GLY A 54 -4.98 -2.89 18.52
N SER A 55 -3.77 -2.70 19.06
CA SER A 55 -2.95 -1.48 18.89
C SER A 55 -2.17 -1.40 17.56
N TRP A 56 -2.68 -1.99 16.48
CA TRP A 56 -1.95 -2.03 15.19
C TRP A 56 -1.63 -0.65 14.61
N VAL A 57 -2.46 0.36 14.89
CA VAL A 57 -2.27 1.73 14.43
C VAL A 57 -0.98 2.33 15.00
N GLU A 58 -0.62 1.96 16.24
CA GLU A 58 0.58 2.44 16.95
C GLU A 58 1.85 1.76 16.41
N GLU A 59 1.75 0.49 15.99
CA GLU A 59 2.87 -0.29 15.43
C GLU A 59 3.12 -0.02 13.92
N LEU A 60 2.11 0.48 13.20
CA LEU A 60 2.16 0.65 11.74
C LEU A 60 3.33 1.54 11.27
N PRO A 61 3.64 2.70 11.89
CA PRO A 61 4.76 3.54 11.46
C PRO A 61 6.12 2.83 11.60
N GLY A 62 6.35 2.12 12.70
CA GLY A 62 7.58 1.39 12.95
C GLY A 62 7.77 0.23 11.97
N MET A 63 6.68 -0.45 11.63
CA MET A 63 6.70 -1.52 10.63
C MET A 63 7.00 -1.00 9.22
N LEU A 64 6.36 0.10 8.80
CA LEU A 64 6.62 0.74 7.52
C LEU A 64 8.08 1.23 7.44
N TRP A 65 8.62 1.76 8.54
CA TRP A 65 10.02 2.13 8.62
C TRP A 65 10.93 0.92 8.39
N ALA A 66 10.74 -0.17 9.14
CA ALA A 66 11.55 -1.38 9.02
C ALA A 66 11.47 -1.99 7.60
N TYR A 67 10.29 -1.99 6.98
CA TYR A 67 10.13 -2.48 5.60
C TYR A 67 10.92 -1.64 4.59
N ARG A 68 10.94 -0.31 4.75
CA ARG A 68 11.66 0.62 3.86
C ARG A 68 13.17 0.61 4.08
N THR A 69 13.63 0.34 5.30
CA THR A 69 15.07 0.37 5.65
C THR A 69 15.76 -0.98 5.55
N THR A 70 15.01 -2.08 5.43
CA THR A 70 15.60 -3.41 5.20
C THR A 70 16.10 -3.53 3.76
N PRO A 71 17.40 -3.78 3.53
CA PRO A 71 17.94 -4.01 2.19
C PRO A 71 17.22 -5.20 1.54
N ARG A 72 16.65 -4.98 0.36
CA ARG A 72 15.97 -6.02 -0.41
C ARG A 72 16.83 -6.39 -1.60
N THR A 73 17.40 -7.59 -1.56
CA THR A 73 18.14 -8.13 -2.71
C THR A 73 17.14 -8.44 -3.82
N THR A 74 17.24 -7.76 -4.95
CA THR A 74 16.56 -8.16 -6.18
C THR A 74 17.12 -9.50 -6.63
N THR A 75 16.25 -10.51 -6.71
CA THR A 75 16.58 -11.84 -7.27
C THR A 75 16.50 -11.79 -8.78
#